data_AF-A0A098S8M3-F1
#
_entry.id   AF-A0A098S8M3-F1
#
_cell.length_a   1.000
_cell.length_b   1.000
_cell.length_c   1.000
_cell.angle_alpha   90.00
_cell.angle_beta   90.00
_cell.angle_gamma   90.00
#
_symmetry.space_group_name_H-M   'P 1'
#
loop_
_entity.id
_entity.type
_entity.pdbx_description
1 polymer ?
#
loop_
_entity_poly.entity_id
_entity_poly.type
_entity_poly.pdbx_seq_one_letter_code
_entity_poly.pdbx_strand_id
1 'polypeptide(L)'
;MKILTDQDWLVFKERYEECFPGFLDKLKEMFPKLTSGETRLILLMKLKFDNREAAESLGISLHCVWRSRHRLSRKLGLNTTGDLDVFIERL
;
A
#
# COMPACT_ATOMS: atom_id res chain seq x y z
N MET A 1 -5.85 -6.66 -10.86
CA MET A 1 -6.09 -5.23 -11.20
C MET A 1 -4.72 -4.60 -11.44
N LYS A 2 -4.53 -3.73 -12.43
CA LYS A 2 -3.22 -3.11 -12.71
C LYS A 2 -3.30 -1.62 -12.40
N ILE A 3 -2.25 -1.07 -11.77
CA ILE A 3 -2.11 0.36 -11.43
C ILE A 3 -0.78 0.91 -11.98
N LEU A 4 -0.59 0.72 -13.30
CA LEU A 4 0.67 1.02 -13.99
C LEU A 4 0.73 2.46 -14.47
N THR A 5 -0.43 3.04 -14.83
CA THR A 5 -0.55 4.42 -15.30
C THR A 5 -1.22 5.31 -14.27
N ASP A 6 -1.10 6.63 -14.43
CA ASP A 6 -1.81 7.59 -13.58
C ASP A 6 -3.33 7.50 -13.74
N GLN A 7 -3.81 7.12 -14.93
CA GLN A 7 -5.23 6.85 -15.18
C GLN A 7 -5.70 5.60 -14.42
N ASP A 8 -4.93 4.51 -14.47
CA ASP A 8 -5.26 3.30 -13.70
C ASP A 8 -5.30 3.58 -12.21
N TRP A 9 -4.34 4.39 -11.73
CA TRP A 9 -4.27 4.81 -10.35
C TRP A 9 -5.48 5.66 -9.94
N LEU A 10 -5.95 6.58 -10.80
CA LEU A 10 -7.14 7.38 -10.53
C LEU A 10 -8.38 6.50 -10.38
N VAL A 11 -8.61 5.60 -11.33
CA VAL A 11 -9.75 4.66 -11.29
C VAL A 11 -9.68 3.73 -10.09
N PHE A 12 -8.49 3.23 -9.76
CA PHE A 12 -8.28 2.44 -8.55
C PHE A 12 -8.65 3.24 -7.29
N LYS A 13 -8.17 4.49 -7.20
CA LYS A 13 -8.38 5.35 -6.04
C LYS A 13 -9.86 5.66 -5.83
N GLU A 14 -10.61 5.95 -6.89
CA GLU A 14 -12.06 6.20 -6.81
C GLU A 14 -12.79 4.98 -6.24
N ARG A 15 -12.54 3.79 -6.79
CA ARG A 15 -13.14 2.54 -6.28
C ARG A 15 -12.69 2.20 -4.86
N TYR A 16 -11.44 2.49 -4.54
CA TYR A 16 -10.91 2.28 -3.21
C TYR A 16 -11.66 3.16 -2.19
N GLU A 17 -11.89 4.42 -2.53
CA GLU A 17 -12.60 5.38 -1.69
C GLU A 17 -14.05 4.95 -1.44
N GLU A 18 -14.71 4.31 -2.42
CA GLU A 18 -16.05 3.73 -2.24
C GLU A 18 -16.06 2.60 -1.20
N CYS A 19 -14.99 1.79 -1.15
CA CYS A 19 -14.88 0.65 -0.24
C CYS A 19 -14.33 1.03 1.14
N PHE A 20 -13.45 2.04 1.20
CA PHE A 20 -12.78 2.53 2.41
C PHE A 20 -12.82 4.07 2.49
N PRO A 21 -14.00 4.68 2.69
CA PRO A 21 -14.14 6.13 2.73
C PRO A 21 -13.23 6.78 3.78
N GLY A 22 -12.52 7.84 3.40
CA GLY A 22 -11.63 8.63 4.25
C GLY A 22 -10.31 7.95 4.61
N PHE A 23 -10.07 6.71 4.17
CA PHE A 23 -8.86 5.97 4.53
C PHE A 23 -7.59 6.62 3.95
N LEU A 24 -7.65 7.06 2.69
CA LEU A 24 -6.48 7.70 2.08
C LEU A 24 -6.08 8.99 2.80
N ASP A 25 -7.06 9.79 3.21
CA ASP A 25 -6.78 11.06 3.87
C ASP A 25 -6.26 10.84 5.29
N LYS A 26 -6.86 9.91 6.05
CA LYS A 26 -6.31 9.44 7.32
C LYS A 26 -4.87 8.95 7.17
N LEU A 27 -4.57 8.18 6.12
CA LEU A 27 -3.22 7.67 5.87
C LEU A 27 -2.21 8.79 5.60
N LYS A 28 -2.59 9.82 4.84
CA LYS A 28 -1.74 11.00 4.58
C LYS A 28 -1.50 11.83 5.84
N GLU A 29 -2.52 11.98 6.68
CA GLU A 29 -2.42 12.70 7.95
C GLU A 29 -1.49 11.99 8.92
N MET A 30 -1.64 10.66 9.07
CA MET A 30 -0.80 9.87 9.96
C MET A 30 0.64 9.74 9.46
N PHE A 31 0.82 9.61 8.13
CA PHE A 31 2.12 9.34 7.53
C PHE A 31 2.40 10.25 6.32
N PRO A 32 2.60 11.57 6.55
CA PRO A 32 2.77 12.55 5.46
C PRO A 32 4.03 12.36 4.62
N LYS A 33 4.97 11.52 5.08
CA LYS A 33 6.24 11.21 4.40
C LYS A 33 6.19 9.90 3.59
N LEU A 34 5.01 9.32 3.39
CA LEU A 34 4.85 8.19 2.48
C LEU A 34 5.02 8.67 1.05
N THR A 35 5.80 7.91 0.29
CA THR A 35 5.88 8.06 -1.16
C THR A 35 4.62 7.51 -1.81
N SER A 36 4.32 7.95 -3.04
CA SER A 36 3.19 7.43 -3.81
C SER A 36 3.24 5.90 -3.96
N GLY A 37 4.42 5.31 -4.16
CA GLY A 37 4.60 3.86 -4.24
C GLY A 37 4.30 3.13 -2.93
N GLU A 38 4.69 3.70 -1.78
CA GLU A 38 4.37 3.13 -0.47
C GLU A 38 2.87 3.26 -0.16
N THR A 39 2.25 4.39 -0.50
CA THR A 39 0.79 4.57 -0.38
C THR A 39 0.06 3.51 -1.20
N ARG A 40 0.42 3.33 -2.48
CA ARG A 40 -0.20 2.30 -3.34
C ARG A 40 -0.05 0.90 -2.74
N LEU A 41 1.13 0.56 -2.23
CA LEU A 41 1.39 -0.73 -1.59
C LEU A 41 0.50 -0.93 -0.35
N ILE A 42 0.37 0.07 0.52
CA ILE A 42 -0.48 0.00 1.72
C ILE A 42 -1.95 -0.27 1.35
N LEU A 43 -2.46 0.39 0.32
CA LEU A 43 -3.84 0.22 -0.13
C LEU A 43 -4.10 -1.21 -0.64
N LEU A 44 -3.15 -1.77 -1.40
CA LEU A 44 -3.22 -3.17 -1.82
C LEU A 44 -3.16 -4.13 -0.63
N MET A 45 -2.29 -3.86 0.35
CA MET A 45 -2.21 -4.66 1.57
C MET A 45 -3.51 -4.59 2.39
N LYS A 46 -4.17 -3.42 2.45
CA LYS A 46 -5.45 -3.25 3.13
C LYS A 46 -6.56 -4.06 2.47
N LEU A 47 -6.50 -4.19 1.13
CA LEU A 47 -7.33 -5.08 0.32
C LEU A 47 -6.92 -6.57 0.41
N LYS A 48 -5.97 -6.92 1.28
CA LYS A 48 -5.48 -8.29 1.49
C LYS A 48 -4.75 -8.92 0.30
N PHE A 49 -4.19 -8.10 -0.60
CA PHE A 49 -3.33 -8.60 -1.67
C PHE A 49 -2.05 -9.19 -1.08
N ASP A 50 -1.67 -10.36 -1.58
CA ASP A 50 -0.37 -10.93 -1.27
C ASP A 50 0.78 -10.19 -2.00
N ASN A 51 2.03 -10.54 -1.67
CA ASN A 51 3.19 -9.87 -2.26
C ASN A 51 3.31 -10.06 -3.78
N ARG A 52 2.80 -11.16 -4.34
CA ARG A 52 2.80 -11.42 -5.79
C ARG A 52 1.73 -10.60 -6.48
N GLU A 53 0.51 -10.62 -5.96
CA GLU A 53 -0.60 -9.83 -6.50
C GLU A 53 -0.28 -8.33 -6.45
N ALA A 54 0.37 -7.88 -5.37
CA ALA A 54 0.84 -6.50 -5.27
C ALA A 54 1.94 -6.17 -6.29
N ALA A 55 2.89 -7.08 -6.51
CA ALA A 55 3.96 -6.92 -7.50
C ALA A 55 3.39 -6.78 -8.91
N GLU A 56 2.45 -7.67 -9.28
CA GLU A 56 1.76 -7.63 -10.57
C GLU A 56 0.93 -6.37 -10.76
N SER A 57 0.22 -5.95 -9.70
CA SER A 57 -0.61 -4.74 -9.72
C SER A 57 0.25 -3.49 -9.94
N LEU A 58 1.40 -3.41 -9.27
CA LEU A 58 2.33 -2.28 -9.33
C LEU A 58 3.30 -2.33 -10.53
N GLY A 59 3.36 -3.45 -11.26
CA GLY A 59 4.31 -3.64 -12.36
C GLY A 59 5.77 -3.67 -11.92
N ILE A 60 6.05 -4.14 -10.71
CA ILE A 60 7.41 -4.25 -10.17
C ILE A 60 7.72 -5.71 -9.82
N SER A 61 8.99 -6.02 -9.59
CA SER A 61 9.36 -7.38 -9.16
C SER A 61 8.90 -7.69 -7.75
N LEU A 62 8.66 -8.97 -7.45
CA LEU A 62 8.36 -9.46 -6.11
C LEU A 62 9.43 -9.00 -5.10
N HIS A 63 10.71 -9.04 -5.47
CA HIS A 63 11.80 -8.58 -4.62
C HIS A 63 11.71 -7.07 -4.29
N CYS A 64 11.27 -6.24 -5.25
CA CYS A 64 11.02 -4.83 -4.98
C CYS A 64 9.91 -4.62 -3.95
N VAL A 65 8.82 -5.42 -4.00
CA VAL A 65 7.75 -5.39 -2.98
C VAL A 65 8.33 -5.72 -1.61
N TRP A 66 9.11 -6.78 -1.48
CA TRP A 66 9.70 -7.21 -0.20
C TRP A 66 10.60 -6.12 0.40
N ARG A 67 11.45 -5.51 -0.43
CA ARG A 67 12.30 -4.39 -0.01
C ARG A 67 11.46 -3.18 0.41
N SER A 68 10.39 -2.88 -0.32
CA SER A 68 9.49 -1.77 0.03
C SER A 68 8.79 -2.02 1.36
N ARG A 69 8.28 -3.23 1.60
CA ARG A 69 7.69 -3.64 2.89
C ARG A 69 8.67 -3.53 4.04
N HIS A 70 9.93 -3.94 3.84
CA HIS A 70 10.97 -3.82 4.85
C HIS A 70 11.26 -2.34 5.21
N ARG A 71 11.40 -1.47 4.20
CA ARG A 71 11.56 -0.03 4.46
C ARG A 71 10.34 0.57 5.13
N LEU A 72 9.15 0.16 4.70
CA LEU A 72 7.89 0.64 5.22
C LEU A 72 7.72 0.26 6.69
N SER A 73 8.02 -0.99 7.08
CA SER A 73 7.95 -1.42 8.48
C SER A 73 8.87 -0.57 9.36
N ARG A 74 10.12 -0.31 8.91
CA ARG A 74 11.05 0.58 9.62
C ARG A 74 10.55 2.02 9.70
N LYS A 75 9.99 2.55 8.61
CA LYS A 75 9.42 3.91 8.55
C LYS A 75 8.25 4.09 9.52
N LEU A 76 7.45 3.04 9.71
CA LEU A 76 6.31 3.01 10.63
C LEU A 76 6.70 2.61 12.07
N GLY A 77 7.99 2.46 12.37
CA GLY A 77 8.46 2.09 13.71
C GLY A 77 8.18 0.64 14.12
N LEU A 78 7.93 -0.24 13.16
CA LEU A 78 7.64 -1.65 13.38
C LEU A 78 8.93 -2.49 13.41
N ASN A 79 8.93 -3.52 14.25
CA ASN A 79 10.09 -4.38 14.45
C ASN A 79 10.29 -5.35 13.29
N THR A 80 9.19 -5.89 12.75
CA THR A 80 9.21 -6.88 11.68
C THR A 80 8.28 -6.51 10.51
N THR A 81 8.48 -7.18 9.38
CA THR A 81 7.55 -7.10 8.24
C THR A 81 6.24 -7.87 8.47
N GLY A 82 6.18 -8.75 9.47
CA GLY A 82 4.93 -9.43 9.86
C GLY A 82 4.02 -8.52 10.68
N ASP A 83 4.61 -7.68 11.54
CA ASP A 83 3.87 -6.64 12.28
C ASP A 83 3.20 -5.64 11.34
N LEU A 84 3.76 -5.46 10.13
CA LEU A 84 3.20 -4.57 9.11
C LEU A 84 1.83 -5.02 8.65
N ASP A 85 1.60 -6.31 8.39
CA ASP A 85 0.28 -6.78 7.92
C ASP A 85 -0.80 -6.56 8.98
N VAL A 86 -0.47 -6.88 10.25
CA VAL A 86 -1.36 -6.65 11.39
C VAL A 86 -1.63 -5.16 11.61
N PHE A 87 -0.60 -4.32 11.44
CA PHE A 87 -0.71 -2.88 11.58
C PHE A 87 -1.65 -2.28 10.51
N ILE A 88 -1.47 -2.64 9.24
CA ILE A 88 -2.31 -2.16 8.14
C ILE A 88 -3.76 -2.66 8.29
N GLU A 89 -3.97 -3.89 8.75
CA GLU A 89 -5.30 -4.42 9.00
C GLU A 89 -6.09 -3.58 10.03
N ARG A 90 -5.42 -3.07 11.06
CA ARG A 90 -6.05 -2.30 12.16
C ARG A 90 -6.20 -0.80 11.88
N LEU A 91 -5.54 -0.29 10.85
CA LEU A 91 -5.59 1.12 10.43
C LEU A 91 -6.99 1.55 9.97
#